data_AF-A0A3D4PF80-F1
#
_entry.id   AF-A0A3D4PF80-F1
#
_cell.length_a   1.000
_cell.length_b   1.000
_cell.length_c   1.000
_cell.angle_alpha   90.00
_cell.angle_beta   90.00
_cell.angle_gamma   90.00
#
_symmetry.space_group_name_H-M   'P 1'
#
loop_
_entity.id
_entity.type
_entity.pdbx_description
1 polymer ?
#
loop_
_entity_poly.entity_id
_entity_poly.type
_entity_poly.pdbx_seq_one_letter_code
_entity_poly.pdbx_strand_id
1 'polypeptide(L)'
;MSLYYRTLYAWKCKGTHHKLAMEALRLLSGENSENWRNLFLKSIEPYLTGSKDPDKKFKDFRNHVLHVQENYWGGAVKATQEWYAKARQQFADRQWSAGVYSAGVMSHYLTDIFCPLHTGQSKAETIIHRACEWSVSCSYDELIDILEEDLGGFPKITIPQGDNWIEQLIQTEAGLANQNYESIVKNYNFDRGAKDPPAGLDEELAKDFAKILGRAAVTLSLVLERCLKESGQHPPAVSLSLHSALSQATIPVFWITKNMSDSAEQKIVTRIYNELKQTGDVVENLPEENRVIATLIEKYRRGEPEVSDEKSVVKKPKIKISGNSEKIKSHPKIHPADQEETIIDPFIQDAEPFGARPVQSEVSETSASDDDDQNEDTPNHSEVTHLDPDSPIVDAPSIGPKTASRFKKIGIKTVGEFLESEPESIVQKLNTRWINLELVISWQQQTQLMCMVPGLRAHDVQLLTGVGVESYQDLCASTVDDLHPLISEYAASPEGQRVIRSGKIPDRLEIEDWIQNAQWCEQERAA
;
A
#
# COMPACT_ATOMS: atom_id res chain seq x y z
N MET A 1 -11.18 16.97 -2.55
CA MET A 1 -10.84 16.22 -1.32
C MET A 1 -9.67 16.88 -0.60
N SER A 2 -9.63 16.81 0.73
CA SER A 2 -8.55 17.42 1.53
C SER A 2 -7.20 16.71 1.31
N LEU A 3 -6.10 17.43 1.52
CA LEU A 3 -4.75 16.85 1.47
C LEU A 3 -4.59 15.71 2.48
N TYR A 4 -5.13 15.88 3.70
CA TYR A 4 -5.15 14.85 4.74
C TYR A 4 -5.75 13.52 4.25
N TYR A 5 -6.90 13.57 3.56
CA TYR A 5 -7.50 12.37 2.98
C TYR A 5 -6.57 11.70 1.97
N ARG A 6 -6.01 12.48 1.03
CA ARG A 6 -5.12 11.94 -0.02
C ARG A 6 -3.88 11.28 0.57
N THR A 7 -3.29 11.90 1.59
CA THR A 7 -2.14 11.35 2.32
C THR A 7 -2.49 10.03 2.99
N LEU A 8 -3.60 9.96 3.73
CA LEU A 8 -4.03 8.70 4.36
C LEU A 8 -4.43 7.63 3.33
N TYR A 9 -5.10 8.02 2.25
CA TYR A 9 -5.50 7.12 1.17
C TYR A 9 -4.26 6.47 0.56
N ALA A 10 -3.28 7.28 0.14
CA ALA A 10 -2.01 6.77 -0.35
C ALA A 10 -1.35 5.87 0.70
N TRP A 11 -1.07 6.39 1.89
CA TRP A 11 -0.29 5.69 2.92
C TRP A 11 -0.90 4.36 3.40
N LYS A 12 -2.22 4.33 3.64
CA LYS A 12 -2.85 3.20 4.34
C LYS A 12 -3.58 2.23 3.43
N CYS A 13 -3.99 2.64 2.22
CA CYS A 13 -4.86 1.82 1.40
C CYS A 13 -4.08 0.86 0.50
N LYS A 14 -3.83 -0.33 1.03
CA LYS A 14 -3.07 -1.40 0.36
C LYS A 14 -3.88 -2.37 -0.50
N GLY A 15 -5.20 -2.25 -0.51
CA GLY A 15 -6.04 -3.15 -1.28
C GLY A 15 -7.48 -2.70 -1.38
N THR A 16 -8.27 -3.41 -2.17
CA THR A 16 -9.62 -3.01 -2.59
C THR A 16 -10.53 -2.60 -1.43
N HIS A 17 -10.63 -3.37 -0.34
CA HIS A 17 -11.47 -2.99 0.80
C HIS A 17 -11.04 -1.69 1.50
N HIS A 18 -9.74 -1.40 1.60
CA HIS A 18 -9.31 -0.12 2.16
C HIS A 18 -9.72 1.04 1.24
N LYS A 19 -9.52 0.85 -0.07
CA LYS A 19 -9.84 1.86 -1.07
C LYS A 19 -11.35 2.11 -1.14
N LEU A 20 -12.18 1.06 -1.18
CA LEU A 20 -13.65 1.17 -1.10
C LEU A 20 -14.12 1.84 0.20
N ALA A 21 -13.53 1.46 1.34
CA ALA A 21 -13.87 2.07 2.63
C ALA A 21 -13.60 3.57 2.64
N MET A 22 -12.48 4.03 2.07
CA MET A 22 -12.15 5.45 1.93
C MET A 22 -13.02 6.15 0.88
N GLU A 23 -13.30 5.47 -0.24
CA GLU A 23 -14.13 5.99 -1.32
C GLU A 23 -15.55 6.27 -0.83
N ALA A 24 -16.12 5.38 -0.01
CA ALA A 24 -17.40 5.62 0.64
C ALA A 24 -17.37 6.88 1.54
N LEU A 25 -16.27 7.14 2.26
CA LEU A 25 -16.13 8.39 3.01
C LEU A 25 -16.08 9.62 2.10
N ARG A 26 -15.47 9.51 0.91
CA ARG A 26 -15.48 10.58 -0.10
C ARG A 26 -16.91 10.92 -0.53
N LEU A 27 -17.72 9.89 -0.71
CA LEU A 27 -19.09 9.96 -1.23
C LEU A 27 -20.15 10.29 -0.18
N LEU A 28 -19.79 10.45 1.09
CA LEU A 28 -20.74 10.93 2.11
C LEU A 28 -21.28 12.32 1.74
N SER A 29 -22.60 12.45 1.75
CA SER A 29 -23.39 13.61 1.33
C SER A 29 -24.45 14.03 2.36
N GLY A 30 -24.74 13.17 3.36
CA GLY A 30 -25.71 13.43 4.42
C GLY A 30 -25.36 14.60 5.35
N GLU A 31 -26.27 14.88 6.29
CA GLU A 31 -26.06 15.92 7.30
C GLU A 31 -24.82 15.61 8.17
N ASN A 32 -24.00 16.63 8.45
CA ASN A 32 -22.73 16.49 9.17
C ASN A 32 -21.72 15.55 8.48
N SER A 33 -21.89 15.24 7.18
CA SER A 33 -21.00 14.35 6.42
C SER A 33 -19.52 14.73 6.52
N GLU A 34 -19.20 16.03 6.54
CA GLU A 34 -17.82 16.51 6.74
C GLU A 34 -17.28 16.13 8.14
N ASN A 35 -18.04 16.37 9.20
CA ASN A 35 -17.62 16.03 10.56
C ASN A 35 -17.52 14.52 10.78
N TRP A 36 -18.43 13.74 10.18
CA TRP A 36 -18.34 12.28 10.17
C TRP A 36 -17.09 11.82 9.45
N ARG A 37 -16.83 12.34 8.25
CA ARG A 37 -15.61 12.06 7.50
C ARG A 37 -14.38 12.38 8.33
N ASN A 38 -14.35 13.52 9.02
CA ASN A 38 -13.23 13.90 9.89
C ASN A 38 -13.07 12.94 11.08
N LEU A 39 -14.16 12.46 11.69
CA LEU A 39 -14.09 11.45 12.76
C LEU A 39 -13.45 10.14 12.28
N PHE A 40 -13.87 9.65 11.11
CA PHE A 40 -13.31 8.43 10.50
C PHE A 40 -11.84 8.63 10.12
N LEU A 41 -11.50 9.75 9.50
CA LEU A 41 -10.13 10.10 9.12
C LEU A 41 -9.20 10.27 10.32
N LYS A 42 -9.70 10.79 11.45
CA LYS A 42 -8.96 10.80 12.73
C LYS A 42 -8.82 9.40 13.33
N SER A 43 -9.77 8.52 13.07
CA SER A 43 -9.82 7.14 13.57
C SER A 43 -9.52 6.14 12.44
N ILE A 44 -8.55 6.46 11.58
CA ILE A 44 -8.32 5.69 10.35
C ILE A 44 -7.86 4.27 10.64
N GLU A 45 -7.03 4.08 11.67
CA GLU A 45 -6.51 2.76 12.05
C GLU A 45 -7.61 1.75 12.38
N PRO A 46 -8.56 2.02 13.31
CA PRO A 46 -9.65 1.09 13.55
C PRO A 46 -10.52 0.88 12.31
N TYR A 47 -10.72 1.90 11.46
CA TYR A 47 -11.56 1.76 10.27
C TYR A 47 -10.96 0.75 9.28
N LEU A 48 -9.69 0.96 8.91
CA LEU A 48 -9.01 0.12 7.94
C LEU A 48 -8.62 -1.25 8.50
N THR A 49 -8.32 -1.33 9.80
CA THR A 49 -8.17 -2.63 10.47
C THR A 49 -9.48 -3.41 10.41
N GLY A 50 -10.61 -2.75 10.69
CA GLY A 50 -11.93 -3.35 10.59
C GLY A 50 -12.22 -3.90 9.19
N SER A 51 -11.86 -3.17 8.13
CA SER A 51 -12.10 -3.61 6.75
C SER A 51 -11.19 -4.73 6.25
N LYS A 52 -10.27 -5.23 7.08
CA LYS A 52 -9.35 -6.35 6.77
C LYS A 52 -9.34 -7.48 7.79
N ASP A 53 -9.84 -7.26 8.99
CA ASP A 53 -9.92 -8.29 10.04
C ASP A 53 -10.74 -9.53 9.64
N PRO A 54 -11.82 -9.43 8.83
CA PRO A 54 -12.51 -10.61 8.32
C PRO A 54 -11.57 -11.59 7.59
N ASP A 55 -10.78 -11.11 6.62
CA ASP A 55 -9.77 -11.91 5.89
C ASP A 55 -8.68 -12.45 6.82
N LYS A 56 -8.14 -11.57 7.68
CA LYS A 56 -6.86 -11.83 8.36
C LYS A 56 -7.01 -12.57 9.68
N LYS A 57 -8.12 -12.32 10.39
CA LYS A 57 -8.29 -12.69 11.79
C LYS A 57 -9.52 -13.54 12.03
N PHE A 58 -10.66 -13.22 11.42
CA PHE A 58 -11.89 -13.98 11.65
C PHE A 58 -11.88 -15.27 10.86
N LYS A 59 -11.47 -15.18 9.58
CA LYS A 59 -11.37 -16.32 8.65
C LYS A 59 -12.68 -17.13 8.59
N ASP A 60 -13.80 -16.43 8.72
CA ASP A 60 -15.15 -16.96 8.62
C ASP A 60 -15.61 -16.94 7.16
N PHE A 61 -14.88 -17.68 6.30
CA PHE A 61 -14.96 -17.57 4.84
C PHE A 61 -16.38 -17.60 4.28
N ARG A 62 -17.31 -18.35 4.89
CA ARG A 62 -18.72 -18.39 4.45
C ARG A 62 -19.39 -17.01 4.47
N ASN A 63 -18.99 -16.14 5.40
CA ASN A 63 -19.55 -14.80 5.56
C ASN A 63 -19.11 -13.83 4.45
N HIS A 64 -18.15 -14.21 3.62
CA HIS A 64 -17.63 -13.41 2.51
C HIS A 64 -18.40 -13.67 1.20
N VAL A 65 -19.22 -14.72 1.14
CA VAL A 65 -19.89 -15.12 -0.11
C VAL A 65 -21.41 -14.99 -0.04
N LEU A 66 -22.03 -14.83 -1.21
CA LEU A 66 -23.48 -14.93 -1.41
C LEU A 66 -23.80 -15.52 -2.79
N HIS A 67 -23.86 -16.84 -2.86
CA HIS A 67 -24.08 -17.60 -4.08
C HIS A 67 -25.51 -17.46 -4.61
N VAL A 68 -25.68 -16.74 -5.73
CA VAL A 68 -26.99 -16.38 -6.27
C VAL A 68 -27.75 -17.60 -6.80
N GLN A 69 -27.05 -18.52 -7.48
CA GLN A 69 -27.67 -19.70 -8.08
C GLN A 69 -28.08 -20.75 -7.05
N GLU A 70 -27.44 -20.76 -5.87
CA GLU A 70 -27.81 -21.60 -4.73
C GLU A 70 -28.75 -20.89 -3.76
N ASN A 71 -29.75 -20.17 -4.30
CA ASN A 71 -30.78 -19.49 -3.53
C ASN A 71 -30.19 -18.53 -2.48
N TYR A 72 -29.21 -17.72 -2.91
CA TYR A 72 -28.48 -16.78 -2.07
C TYR A 72 -27.77 -17.45 -0.88
N TRP A 73 -27.21 -18.64 -1.09
CA TRP A 73 -26.44 -19.34 -0.06
C TRP A 73 -25.16 -18.59 0.29
N GLY A 74 -24.92 -18.39 1.57
CA GLY A 74 -23.75 -17.67 2.06
C GLY A 74 -24.02 -17.02 3.41
N GLY A 75 -23.08 -16.25 3.92
CA GLY A 75 -23.19 -15.58 5.22
C GLY A 75 -23.19 -14.05 5.14
N ALA A 76 -22.92 -13.45 3.97
CA ALA A 76 -22.71 -12.01 3.83
C ALA A 76 -23.87 -11.15 4.32
N VAL A 77 -25.12 -11.56 4.08
CA VAL A 77 -26.31 -10.84 4.58
C VAL A 77 -26.31 -10.75 6.10
N LYS A 78 -26.15 -11.90 6.76
CA LYS A 78 -26.20 -11.98 8.23
C LYS A 78 -25.03 -11.25 8.86
N ALA A 79 -23.81 -11.45 8.34
CA ALA A 79 -22.62 -10.78 8.83
C ALA A 79 -22.74 -9.25 8.69
N THR A 80 -23.21 -8.76 7.53
CA THR A 80 -23.44 -7.33 7.32
C THR A 80 -24.48 -6.77 8.29
N GLN A 81 -25.61 -7.46 8.49
CA GLN A 81 -26.65 -7.04 9.44
C GLN A 81 -26.13 -6.97 10.89
N GLU A 82 -25.36 -7.98 11.32
CA GLU A 82 -24.78 -8.04 12.66
C GLU A 82 -23.81 -6.88 12.91
N TRP A 83 -22.89 -6.63 11.97
CA TRP A 83 -21.91 -5.56 12.10
C TRP A 83 -22.51 -4.17 11.89
N TYR A 84 -23.54 -4.04 11.05
CA TYR A 84 -24.36 -2.82 10.95
C TYR A 84 -25.02 -2.49 12.28
N ALA A 85 -25.71 -3.46 12.90
CA ALA A 85 -26.39 -3.27 14.17
C ALA A 85 -25.40 -2.89 15.29
N LYS A 86 -24.22 -3.53 15.29
CA LYS A 86 -23.16 -3.26 16.25
C LYS A 86 -22.54 -1.87 16.06
N ALA A 87 -22.21 -1.47 14.83
CA ALA A 87 -21.71 -0.14 14.51
C ALA A 87 -22.73 0.94 14.93
N ARG A 88 -24.00 0.77 14.54
CA ARG A 88 -25.10 1.68 14.89
C ARG A 88 -25.22 1.85 16.40
N GLN A 89 -25.21 0.76 17.16
CA GLN A 89 -25.29 0.79 18.61
C GLN A 89 -24.07 1.48 19.24
N GLN A 90 -22.86 1.18 18.78
CA GLN A 90 -21.63 1.81 19.30
C GLN A 90 -21.59 3.31 18.99
N PHE A 91 -22.08 3.74 17.83
CA PHE A 91 -22.25 5.17 17.55
C PHE A 91 -23.31 5.79 18.46
N ALA A 92 -24.45 5.13 18.67
CA ALA A 92 -25.50 5.60 19.59
C ALA A 92 -24.96 5.79 21.01
N ASP A 93 -24.09 4.88 21.46
CA ASP A 93 -23.43 4.92 22.76
C ASP A 93 -22.17 5.83 22.79
N ARG A 94 -21.89 6.55 21.70
CA ARG A 94 -20.73 7.45 21.53
C ARG A 94 -19.37 6.76 21.69
N GLN A 95 -19.32 5.46 21.48
CA GLN A 95 -18.10 4.66 21.45
C GLN A 95 -17.42 4.82 20.07
N TRP A 96 -17.00 6.04 19.74
CA TRP A 96 -16.62 6.44 18.38
C TRP A 96 -15.61 5.51 17.70
N SER A 97 -14.49 5.22 18.37
CA SER A 97 -13.44 4.36 17.81
C SER A 97 -13.93 2.92 17.57
N ALA A 98 -14.76 2.39 18.48
CA ALA A 98 -15.33 1.05 18.33
C ALA A 98 -16.40 1.01 17.22
N GLY A 99 -17.23 2.05 17.12
CA GLY A 99 -18.20 2.21 16.03
C GLY A 99 -17.52 2.33 14.67
N VAL A 100 -16.42 3.09 14.58
CA VAL A 100 -15.59 3.19 13.37
C VAL A 100 -14.98 1.83 12.99
N TYR A 101 -14.44 1.07 13.96
CA TYR A 101 -13.96 -0.28 13.71
C TYR A 101 -15.07 -1.20 13.18
N SER A 102 -16.23 -1.21 13.84
CA SER A 102 -17.36 -2.05 13.42
C SER A 102 -17.92 -1.64 12.05
N ALA A 103 -17.91 -0.35 11.72
CA ALA A 103 -18.24 0.14 10.38
C ALA A 103 -17.22 -0.33 9.33
N GLY A 104 -15.94 -0.40 9.70
CA GLY A 104 -14.90 -1.04 8.88
C GLY A 104 -15.21 -2.51 8.61
N VAL A 105 -15.55 -3.28 9.64
CA VAL A 105 -15.91 -4.70 9.46
C VAL A 105 -17.18 -4.87 8.63
N MET A 106 -18.21 -4.07 8.89
CA MET A 106 -19.43 -4.04 8.08
C MET A 106 -19.13 -3.75 6.60
N SER A 107 -18.20 -2.82 6.33
CA SER A 107 -17.81 -2.46 4.97
C SER A 107 -17.23 -3.62 4.18
N HIS A 108 -16.48 -4.51 4.86
CA HIS A 108 -15.89 -5.68 4.24
C HIS A 108 -16.96 -6.62 3.69
N TYR A 109 -17.80 -7.17 4.58
CA TYR A 109 -18.86 -8.11 4.19
C TYR A 109 -19.88 -7.51 3.21
N LEU A 110 -20.17 -6.21 3.33
CA LEU A 110 -21.06 -5.53 2.38
C LEU A 110 -20.43 -5.42 0.99
N THR A 111 -19.11 -5.25 0.89
CA THR A 111 -18.43 -5.02 -0.39
C THR A 111 -18.01 -6.30 -1.08
N ASP A 112 -17.81 -7.40 -0.36
CA ASP A 112 -17.50 -8.72 -0.92
C ASP A 112 -18.50 -9.16 -1.99
N ILE A 113 -19.80 -8.98 -1.72
CA ILE A 113 -20.88 -9.37 -2.64
C ILE A 113 -20.86 -8.63 -3.99
N PHE A 114 -20.10 -7.54 -4.09
CA PHE A 114 -19.90 -6.85 -5.37
C PHE A 114 -18.82 -7.52 -6.22
N CYS A 115 -17.89 -8.26 -5.62
CA CYS A 115 -16.95 -9.09 -6.36
C CYS A 115 -17.75 -10.24 -7.00
N PRO A 116 -17.83 -10.34 -8.34
CA PRO A 116 -18.62 -11.40 -8.96
C PRO A 116 -18.18 -12.79 -8.53
N LEU A 117 -16.89 -13.01 -8.28
CA LEU A 117 -16.33 -14.29 -7.83
C LEU A 117 -16.81 -14.72 -6.43
N HIS A 118 -17.42 -13.83 -5.66
CA HIS A 118 -18.03 -14.13 -4.35
C HIS A 118 -19.53 -14.47 -4.46
N THR A 119 -20.10 -14.41 -5.67
CA THR A 119 -21.53 -14.62 -5.95
C THR A 119 -21.86 -16.00 -6.53
N GLY A 120 -20.87 -16.88 -6.63
CA GLY A 120 -20.97 -18.23 -7.13
C GLY A 120 -19.62 -18.93 -7.03
N GLN A 121 -19.55 -20.22 -7.37
CA GLN A 121 -18.30 -20.96 -7.33
C GLN A 121 -18.20 -22.01 -8.44
N SER A 122 -17.03 -22.09 -9.05
CA SER A 122 -16.70 -23.10 -10.06
C SER A 122 -15.21 -23.46 -10.00
N LYS A 123 -14.84 -24.63 -10.51
CA LYS A 123 -13.43 -25.04 -10.55
C LYS A 123 -12.56 -24.01 -11.29
N ALA A 124 -13.03 -23.51 -12.42
CA ALA A 124 -12.31 -22.51 -13.22
C ALA A 124 -12.11 -21.19 -12.45
N GLU A 125 -13.16 -20.72 -11.79
CA GLU A 125 -13.11 -19.53 -10.93
C GLU A 125 -12.08 -19.69 -9.81
N THR A 126 -12.10 -20.82 -9.09
CA THR A 126 -11.20 -21.02 -7.94
C THR A 126 -9.71 -20.98 -8.31
N ILE A 127 -9.36 -21.23 -9.57
CA ILE A 127 -7.99 -21.16 -10.10
C ILE A 127 -7.55 -19.70 -10.29
N ILE A 128 -8.44 -18.85 -10.80
CA ILE A 128 -8.11 -17.46 -11.15
C ILE A 128 -8.43 -16.47 -10.03
N HIS A 129 -9.22 -16.86 -9.02
CA HIS A 129 -9.80 -15.98 -8.00
C HIS A 129 -8.79 -14.99 -7.43
N ARG A 130 -7.71 -15.52 -6.84
CA ARG A 130 -6.69 -14.71 -6.18
C ARG A 130 -5.97 -13.75 -7.14
N ALA A 131 -5.69 -14.22 -8.36
CA ALA A 131 -5.04 -13.42 -9.38
C ALA A 131 -5.94 -12.27 -9.84
N CYS A 132 -7.24 -12.56 -10.06
CA CYS A 132 -8.21 -11.56 -10.48
C CYS A 132 -8.42 -10.47 -9.42
N GLU A 133 -8.58 -10.85 -8.15
CA GLU A 133 -8.68 -9.88 -7.05
C GLU A 133 -7.43 -9.00 -6.92
N TRP A 134 -6.24 -9.59 -7.11
CA TRP A 134 -5.00 -8.84 -7.08
C TRP A 134 -4.88 -7.87 -8.26
N SER A 135 -5.26 -8.29 -9.48
CA SER A 135 -5.37 -7.42 -10.64
C SER A 135 -6.29 -6.22 -10.37
N VAL A 136 -7.49 -6.44 -9.83
CA VAL A 136 -8.42 -5.37 -9.48
C VAL A 136 -7.82 -4.43 -8.41
N SER A 137 -7.14 -4.99 -7.41
CA SER A 137 -6.47 -4.20 -6.37
C SER A 137 -5.37 -3.28 -6.94
N CYS A 138 -4.53 -3.82 -7.83
CA CYS A 138 -3.47 -3.06 -8.51
C CYS A 138 -4.03 -2.00 -9.47
N SER A 139 -5.14 -2.31 -10.16
CA SER A 139 -5.78 -1.40 -11.13
C SER A 139 -6.81 -0.44 -10.51
N TYR A 140 -7.10 -0.52 -9.20
CA TYR A 140 -8.24 0.18 -8.62
C TYR A 140 -8.34 1.66 -8.99
N ASP A 141 -7.24 2.42 -8.91
CA ASP A 141 -7.29 3.87 -9.15
C ASP A 141 -7.58 4.16 -10.64
N GLU A 142 -6.99 3.39 -11.56
CA GLU A 142 -7.29 3.45 -13.00
C GLU A 142 -8.74 3.03 -13.30
N LEU A 143 -9.29 2.04 -12.59
CA LEU A 143 -10.69 1.63 -12.73
C LEU A 143 -11.66 2.72 -12.26
N ILE A 144 -11.29 3.49 -11.22
CA ILE A 144 -12.07 4.66 -10.80
C ILE A 144 -11.95 5.80 -11.81
N ASP A 145 -10.77 6.03 -12.40
CA ASP A 145 -10.60 7.02 -13.47
C ASP A 145 -11.46 6.66 -14.69
N ILE A 146 -11.47 5.39 -15.13
CA ILE A 146 -12.37 4.90 -16.20
C ILE A 146 -13.83 5.17 -15.83
N LEU A 147 -14.23 4.91 -14.58
CA LEU A 147 -15.59 5.18 -14.13
C LEU A 147 -15.94 6.66 -14.26
N GLU A 148 -15.10 7.55 -13.73
CA GLU A 148 -15.34 9.00 -13.66
C GLU A 148 -15.23 9.68 -15.03
N GLU A 149 -14.26 9.30 -15.85
CA GLU A 149 -13.96 9.95 -17.13
C GLU A 149 -14.75 9.35 -18.30
N ASP A 150 -14.89 8.02 -18.36
CA ASP A 150 -15.41 7.33 -19.55
C ASP A 150 -16.84 6.79 -19.37
N LEU A 151 -17.24 6.44 -18.15
CA LEU A 151 -18.50 5.73 -17.89
C LEU A 151 -19.59 6.59 -17.22
N GLY A 152 -19.37 7.90 -17.12
CA GLY A 152 -20.35 8.85 -16.62
C GLY A 152 -20.38 9.01 -15.09
N GLY A 153 -19.36 8.50 -14.40
CA GLY A 153 -19.16 8.66 -12.96
C GLY A 153 -19.99 7.70 -12.10
N PHE A 154 -20.04 8.04 -10.81
CA PHE A 154 -20.68 7.19 -9.80
C PHE A 154 -22.19 7.05 -10.04
N PRO A 155 -22.72 5.81 -9.99
CA PRO A 155 -24.12 5.55 -10.26
C PRO A 155 -25.02 6.09 -9.15
N LYS A 156 -26.29 6.34 -9.49
CA LYS A 156 -27.33 6.58 -8.48
C LYS A 156 -27.92 5.24 -8.02
N ILE A 157 -27.88 5.00 -6.72
CA ILE A 157 -28.43 3.80 -6.08
C ILE A 157 -29.51 4.22 -5.08
N THR A 158 -30.59 3.44 -5.03
CA THR A 158 -31.69 3.65 -4.09
C THR A 158 -31.68 2.53 -3.05
N ILE A 159 -31.63 2.89 -1.77
CA ILE A 159 -31.71 1.93 -0.68
C ILE A 159 -33.18 1.47 -0.52
N PRO A 160 -33.44 0.15 -0.47
CA PRO A 160 -34.76 -0.38 -0.21
C PRO A 160 -35.38 0.14 1.10
N GLN A 161 -36.71 0.16 1.16
CA GLN A 161 -37.47 0.52 2.35
C GLN A 161 -37.91 -0.74 3.10
N GLY A 162 -38.32 -0.59 4.37
CA GLY A 162 -38.78 -1.68 5.23
C GLY A 162 -37.68 -2.28 6.11
N ASP A 163 -38.05 -3.27 6.93
CA ASP A 163 -37.19 -3.81 7.99
C ASP A 163 -36.08 -4.74 7.44
N ASN A 164 -36.33 -5.45 6.35
CA ASN A 164 -35.37 -6.35 5.69
C ASN A 164 -34.57 -5.65 4.55
N TRP A 165 -34.44 -4.33 4.61
CA TRP A 165 -33.82 -3.55 3.54
C TRP A 165 -32.35 -3.94 3.25
N ILE A 166 -31.56 -4.35 4.26
CA ILE A 166 -30.17 -4.79 4.08
C ILE A 166 -30.13 -6.07 3.25
N GLU A 167 -31.01 -7.03 3.56
CA GLU A 167 -31.09 -8.29 2.82
C GLU A 167 -31.50 -8.03 1.38
N GLN A 168 -32.55 -7.23 1.14
CA GLN A 168 -32.99 -6.89 -0.20
C GLN A 168 -31.89 -6.18 -1.01
N LEU A 169 -31.17 -5.25 -0.37
CA LEU A 169 -30.07 -4.53 -1.00
C LEU A 169 -28.96 -5.50 -1.41
N ILE A 170 -28.49 -6.32 -0.47
CA ILE A 170 -27.40 -7.27 -0.71
C ILE A 170 -27.78 -8.30 -1.78
N GLN A 171 -28.98 -8.87 -1.72
CA GLN A 171 -29.44 -9.83 -2.74
C GLN A 171 -29.56 -9.19 -4.12
N THR A 172 -30.00 -7.92 -4.19
CA THR A 172 -30.09 -7.18 -5.45
C THR A 172 -28.70 -6.93 -6.03
N GLU A 173 -27.77 -6.39 -5.23
CA GLU A 173 -26.43 -6.05 -5.70
C GLU A 173 -25.59 -7.30 -6.01
N ALA A 174 -25.71 -8.38 -5.23
CA ALA A 174 -25.09 -9.66 -5.55
C ALA A 174 -25.65 -10.24 -6.85
N GLY A 175 -26.96 -10.13 -7.08
CA GLY A 175 -27.60 -10.54 -8.33
C GLY A 175 -27.11 -9.74 -9.54
N LEU A 176 -26.80 -8.45 -9.37
CA LEU A 176 -26.21 -7.62 -10.41
C LEU A 176 -24.74 -7.99 -10.66
N ALA A 177 -23.94 -8.16 -9.61
CA ALA A 177 -22.54 -8.58 -9.73
C ALA A 177 -22.42 -9.97 -10.39
N ASN A 178 -23.32 -10.90 -10.06
CA ASN A 178 -23.34 -12.24 -10.65
C ASN A 178 -23.54 -12.25 -12.18
N GLN A 179 -24.12 -11.20 -12.76
CA GLN A 179 -24.27 -11.08 -14.23
C GLN A 179 -22.90 -11.05 -14.94
N ASN A 180 -21.85 -10.59 -14.26
CA ASN A 180 -20.48 -10.54 -14.79
C ASN A 180 -19.67 -11.81 -14.46
N TYR A 181 -20.18 -12.73 -13.63
CA TYR A 181 -19.44 -13.90 -13.13
C TYR A 181 -18.85 -14.74 -14.27
N GLU A 182 -19.70 -15.23 -15.19
CA GLU A 182 -19.26 -16.08 -16.30
C GLU A 182 -18.29 -15.36 -17.24
N SER A 183 -18.51 -14.05 -17.47
CA SER A 183 -17.62 -13.24 -18.30
C SER A 183 -16.23 -13.13 -17.70
N ILE A 184 -16.12 -12.82 -16.41
CA ILE A 184 -14.84 -12.70 -15.71
C ILE A 184 -14.12 -14.05 -15.68
N VAL A 185 -14.81 -15.12 -15.32
CA VAL A 185 -14.22 -16.47 -15.25
C VAL A 185 -13.66 -16.91 -16.59
N LYS A 186 -14.34 -16.56 -17.68
CA LYS A 186 -13.92 -16.92 -19.03
C LYS A 186 -12.81 -16.03 -19.59
N ASN A 187 -12.89 -14.71 -19.35
CA ASN A 187 -12.10 -13.73 -20.09
C ASN A 187 -10.87 -13.22 -19.31
N TYR A 188 -10.79 -13.46 -17.99
CA TYR A 188 -9.61 -13.06 -17.21
C TYR A 188 -8.35 -13.76 -17.74
N ASN A 189 -7.35 -12.97 -18.10
CA ASN A 189 -6.12 -13.48 -18.69
C ASN A 189 -5.08 -13.82 -17.61
N PHE A 190 -5.13 -15.05 -17.09
CA PHE A 190 -4.23 -15.46 -16.02
C PHE A 190 -2.76 -15.47 -16.43
N ASP A 191 -2.44 -15.83 -17.69
CA ASP A 191 -1.06 -15.83 -18.20
C ASP A 191 -0.40 -14.45 -18.16
N ARG A 192 -1.19 -13.39 -18.36
CA ARG A 192 -0.75 -12.00 -18.24
C ARG A 192 -0.81 -11.53 -16.79
N GLY A 193 -1.93 -11.74 -16.11
CA GLY A 193 -2.16 -11.28 -14.73
C GLY A 193 -1.19 -11.86 -13.70
N ALA A 194 -0.68 -13.07 -13.90
CA ALA A 194 0.34 -13.65 -13.02
C ALA A 194 1.69 -12.90 -13.09
N LYS A 195 1.97 -12.21 -14.20
CA LYS A 195 3.23 -11.48 -14.43
C LYS A 195 3.08 -9.98 -14.20
N ASP A 196 1.98 -9.43 -14.72
CA ASP A 196 1.61 -8.03 -14.68
C ASP A 196 0.11 -7.96 -14.33
N PRO A 197 -0.26 -7.78 -13.04
CA PRO A 197 -1.62 -7.95 -12.59
C PRO A 197 -2.65 -7.13 -13.37
N PRO A 198 -2.46 -5.82 -13.61
CA PRO A 198 -3.37 -5.05 -14.46
C PRO A 198 -3.62 -5.67 -15.84
N ALA A 199 -2.62 -6.26 -16.47
CA ALA A 199 -2.74 -6.87 -17.78
C ALA A 199 -3.58 -8.16 -17.83
N GLY A 200 -4.01 -8.67 -16.67
CA GLY A 200 -5.01 -9.74 -16.57
C GLY A 200 -6.43 -9.29 -16.91
N LEU A 201 -6.71 -7.98 -16.80
CA LEU A 201 -7.97 -7.36 -17.18
C LEU A 201 -7.85 -6.83 -18.62
N ASP A 202 -8.75 -7.26 -19.51
CA ASP A 202 -8.92 -6.60 -20.80
C ASP A 202 -9.77 -5.32 -20.65
N GLU A 203 -9.93 -4.56 -21.74
CA GLU A 203 -10.65 -3.29 -21.72
C GLU A 203 -12.12 -3.44 -21.26
N GLU A 204 -12.79 -4.52 -21.64
CA GLU A 204 -14.19 -4.73 -21.28
C GLU A 204 -14.32 -5.18 -19.82
N LEU A 205 -13.44 -6.06 -19.34
CA LEU A 205 -13.36 -6.41 -17.92
C LEU A 205 -13.03 -5.20 -17.06
N ALA A 206 -12.12 -4.33 -17.50
CA ALA A 206 -11.81 -3.09 -16.79
C ALA A 206 -13.05 -2.19 -16.66
N LYS A 207 -13.83 -2.01 -17.74
CA LYS A 207 -15.10 -1.25 -17.68
C LYS A 207 -16.14 -1.91 -16.78
N ASP A 208 -16.22 -3.23 -16.77
CA ASP A 208 -17.15 -3.97 -15.90
C ASP A 208 -16.76 -3.80 -14.42
N PHE A 209 -15.48 -4.00 -14.08
CA PHE A 209 -15.00 -3.77 -12.72
C PHE A 209 -15.12 -2.30 -12.29
N ALA A 210 -14.89 -1.34 -13.18
CA ALA A 210 -15.10 0.09 -12.90
C ALA A 210 -16.54 0.37 -12.45
N LYS A 211 -17.54 -0.18 -13.17
CA LYS A 211 -18.96 -0.07 -12.78
C LYS A 211 -19.25 -0.76 -11.46
N ILE A 212 -18.72 -1.96 -11.25
CA ILE A 212 -18.90 -2.76 -10.03
C ILE A 212 -18.36 -2.00 -8.82
N LEU A 213 -17.13 -1.49 -8.90
CA LEU A 213 -16.48 -0.70 -7.84
C LEU A 213 -17.25 0.60 -7.56
N GLY A 214 -17.73 1.28 -8.60
CA GLY A 214 -18.60 2.45 -8.47
C GLY A 214 -19.88 2.16 -7.69
N ARG A 215 -20.53 1.03 -7.98
CA ARG A 215 -21.72 0.59 -7.24
C ARG A 215 -21.40 0.22 -5.80
N ALA A 216 -20.29 -0.49 -5.57
CA ALA A 216 -19.84 -0.87 -4.23
C ALA A 216 -19.59 0.36 -3.35
N ALA A 217 -18.86 1.35 -3.87
CA ALA A 217 -18.53 2.58 -3.16
C ALA A 217 -19.77 3.42 -2.80
N VAL A 218 -20.69 3.62 -3.76
CA VAL A 218 -21.95 4.34 -3.51
C VAL A 218 -22.83 3.59 -2.51
N THR A 219 -22.97 2.28 -2.67
CA THR A 219 -23.79 1.48 -1.76
C THR A 219 -23.24 1.53 -0.34
N LEU A 220 -21.93 1.38 -0.18
CA LEU A 220 -21.28 1.49 1.13
C LEU A 220 -21.49 2.88 1.75
N SER A 221 -21.34 3.95 0.96
CA SER A 221 -21.62 5.32 1.42
C SER A 221 -23.06 5.45 1.96
N LEU A 222 -24.06 5.00 1.19
CA LEU A 222 -25.47 5.09 1.57
C LEU A 222 -25.81 4.24 2.80
N VAL A 223 -25.26 3.02 2.90
CA VAL A 223 -25.42 2.16 4.08
C VAL A 223 -24.80 2.80 5.31
N LEU A 224 -23.59 3.37 5.16
CA LEU A 224 -22.89 4.06 6.23
C LEU A 224 -23.68 5.30 6.69
N GLU A 225 -24.15 6.15 5.77
CA GLU A 225 -25.00 7.29 6.09
C GLU A 225 -26.24 6.89 6.87
N ARG A 226 -26.92 5.82 6.44
CA ARG A 226 -28.09 5.30 7.13
C ARG A 226 -27.72 4.81 8.53
N CYS A 227 -26.63 4.06 8.69
CA CYS A 227 -26.12 3.62 9.99
C CYS A 227 -25.87 4.81 10.93
N LEU A 228 -25.19 5.85 10.43
CA LEU A 228 -24.86 7.05 11.20
C LEU A 228 -26.13 7.83 11.57
N LYS A 229 -27.07 8.00 10.64
CA LYS A 229 -28.35 8.65 10.89
C LYS A 229 -29.20 7.90 11.92
N GLU A 230 -29.32 6.59 11.79
CA GLU A 230 -30.10 5.73 12.71
C GLU A 230 -29.43 5.57 14.08
N SER A 231 -28.16 5.96 14.24
CA SER A 231 -27.52 6.08 15.56
C SER A 231 -28.09 7.23 16.40
N GLY A 232 -28.73 8.21 15.76
CA GLY A 232 -29.30 9.38 16.42
C GLY A 232 -28.28 10.34 17.03
N GLN A 233 -26.99 10.20 16.70
CA GLN A 233 -25.92 11.07 17.20
C GLN A 233 -25.40 12.03 16.14
N HIS A 234 -24.76 13.10 16.62
CA HIS A 234 -23.90 13.96 15.82
C HIS A 234 -22.43 13.63 16.15
N PRO A 235 -21.53 13.66 15.15
CA PRO A 235 -20.12 13.41 15.38
C PRO A 235 -19.51 14.55 16.22
N PRO A 236 -18.51 14.26 17.06
CA PRO A 236 -17.74 15.33 17.69
C PRO A 236 -17.00 16.12 16.61
N ALA A 237 -16.92 17.44 16.77
CA ALA A 237 -16.05 18.26 15.93
C ALA A 237 -14.60 17.86 16.20
N VAL A 238 -13.91 17.39 15.18
CA VAL A 238 -12.49 17.04 15.26
C VAL A 238 -11.72 17.81 14.21
N SER A 239 -10.64 18.47 14.63
CA SER A 239 -9.68 19.05 13.72
C SER A 239 -8.78 17.94 13.17
N LEU A 240 -8.61 17.95 11.85
CA LEU A 240 -7.60 17.14 11.18
C LEU A 240 -6.35 17.99 11.04
N SER A 241 -5.22 17.48 11.51
CA SER A 241 -3.91 18.12 11.34
C SER A 241 -3.04 17.21 10.50
N LEU A 242 -2.62 17.70 9.34
CA LEU A 242 -1.69 16.96 8.48
C LEU A 242 -0.39 16.65 9.24
N HIS A 243 0.09 17.62 10.02
CA HIS A 243 1.26 17.44 10.87
C HIS A 243 1.08 16.28 11.86
N SER A 244 -0.11 16.10 12.45
CA SER A 244 -0.38 14.99 13.37
C SER A 244 -0.55 13.63 12.68
N ALA A 245 -1.02 13.60 11.44
CA ALA A 245 -1.05 12.35 10.66
C ALA A 245 0.34 11.97 10.17
N LEU A 246 1.13 12.96 9.71
CA LEU A 246 2.51 12.78 9.28
C LEU A 246 3.44 12.43 10.46
N SER A 247 3.21 12.97 11.66
CA SER A 247 3.97 12.57 12.85
C SER A 247 3.72 11.12 13.29
N GLN A 248 2.69 10.46 12.74
CA GLN A 248 2.42 9.04 12.92
C GLN A 248 2.85 8.19 11.71
N ALA A 249 3.36 8.84 10.65
CA ALA A 249 3.68 8.23 9.37
C ALA A 249 5.10 8.59 8.94
N THR A 250 6.02 7.63 9.00
CA THR A 250 7.25 7.67 8.20
C THR A 250 6.87 7.28 6.77
N ILE A 251 6.80 8.24 5.84
CA ILE A 251 6.26 8.02 4.48
C ILE A 251 6.97 6.90 3.70
N PRO A 252 8.24 6.48 3.93
CA PRO A 252 8.80 5.38 3.14
C PRO A 252 8.35 3.98 3.63
N VAL A 253 7.82 3.88 4.85
CA VAL A 253 7.08 2.68 5.30
C VAL A 253 5.85 2.44 4.41
N PHE A 254 5.29 3.48 3.78
CA PHE A 254 4.22 3.32 2.78
C PHE A 254 4.67 2.43 1.61
N TRP A 255 5.75 2.80 0.94
CA TRP A 255 6.25 2.13 -0.26
C TRP A 255 6.74 0.74 0.06
N ILE A 256 7.51 0.59 1.14
CA ILE A 256 7.95 -0.73 1.61
C ILE A 256 6.74 -1.60 1.90
N THR A 257 5.77 -1.13 2.67
CA THR A 257 4.65 -2.00 3.06
C THR A 257 3.65 -2.28 1.94
N LYS A 258 3.52 -1.41 0.94
CA LYS A 258 2.77 -1.70 -0.29
C LYS A 258 3.53 -2.71 -1.15
N ASN A 259 4.81 -2.46 -1.45
CA ASN A 259 5.65 -3.37 -2.23
C ASN A 259 5.79 -4.76 -1.57
N MET A 260 5.87 -4.83 -0.25
CA MET A 260 5.86 -6.08 0.50
C MET A 260 4.53 -6.82 0.35
N SER A 261 3.41 -6.10 0.40
CA SER A 261 2.08 -6.69 0.17
C SER A 261 1.99 -7.24 -1.25
N ASP A 262 2.39 -6.45 -2.25
CA ASP A 262 2.38 -6.84 -3.65
C ASP A 262 3.32 -8.03 -3.91
N SER A 263 4.51 -8.06 -3.29
CA SER A 263 5.44 -9.19 -3.38
C SER A 263 4.88 -10.46 -2.73
N ALA A 264 4.18 -10.34 -1.60
CA ALA A 264 3.54 -11.47 -0.95
C ALA A 264 2.41 -12.05 -1.82
N GLU A 265 1.55 -11.20 -2.39
CA GLU A 265 0.50 -11.61 -3.34
C GLU A 265 1.12 -12.25 -4.59
N GLN A 266 2.16 -11.64 -5.16
CA GLN A 266 2.88 -12.16 -6.32
C GLN A 266 3.39 -13.59 -6.08
N LYS A 267 3.97 -13.87 -4.91
CA LYS A 267 4.45 -15.21 -4.55
C LYS A 267 3.32 -16.24 -4.52
N ILE A 268 2.15 -15.87 -3.98
CA ILE A 268 0.98 -16.76 -3.93
C ILE A 268 0.46 -17.03 -5.35
N VAL A 269 0.22 -15.97 -6.12
CA VAL A 269 -0.29 -16.06 -7.49
C VAL A 269 0.68 -16.83 -8.40
N THR A 270 1.98 -16.61 -8.28
CA THR A 270 3.01 -17.34 -9.03
C THR A 270 2.99 -18.84 -8.73
N ARG A 271 2.79 -19.25 -7.47
CA ARG A 271 2.70 -20.67 -7.10
C ARG A 271 1.47 -21.34 -7.72
N ILE A 272 0.31 -20.69 -7.61
CA ILE A 272 -0.94 -21.16 -8.23
C ILE A 272 -0.75 -21.31 -9.75
N TYR A 273 -0.16 -20.30 -10.38
CA TYR A 273 0.09 -20.29 -11.82
C TYR A 273 1.05 -21.40 -12.27
N ASN A 274 2.16 -21.59 -11.55
CA ASN A 274 3.14 -22.62 -11.87
C ASN A 274 2.55 -24.03 -11.73
N GLU A 275 1.77 -24.28 -10.68
CA GLU A 275 1.08 -25.56 -10.49
C GLU A 275 0.09 -25.83 -11.64
N LEU A 276 -0.69 -24.81 -12.03
CA LEU A 276 -1.61 -24.90 -13.15
C LEU A 276 -0.88 -25.23 -14.45
N LYS A 277 0.26 -24.57 -14.74
CA LYS A 277 1.04 -24.83 -15.95
C LYS A 277 1.70 -26.21 -15.95
N GLN A 278 2.11 -26.71 -14.79
CA GLN A 278 2.76 -28.00 -14.66
C GLN A 278 1.77 -29.17 -14.73
N THR A 279 0.61 -29.04 -14.10
CA THR A 279 -0.31 -30.16 -13.86
C THR A 279 -1.62 -30.07 -14.63
N GLY A 280 -1.97 -28.89 -15.14
CA GLY A 280 -3.28 -28.59 -15.72
C GLY A 280 -4.38 -28.34 -14.69
N ASP A 281 -4.06 -28.31 -13.40
CA ASP A 281 -5.00 -28.11 -12.30
C ASP A 281 -4.33 -27.38 -11.11
N VAL A 282 -5.11 -26.96 -10.10
CA VAL A 282 -4.58 -26.39 -8.85
C VAL A 282 -5.22 -27.09 -7.65
N VAL A 283 -4.41 -27.79 -6.87
CA VAL A 283 -4.84 -28.56 -5.69
C VAL A 283 -3.99 -28.19 -4.48
N GLU A 284 -2.66 -28.22 -4.61
CA GLU A 284 -1.73 -28.00 -3.50
C GLU A 284 -1.73 -26.53 -3.06
N ASN A 285 -1.63 -25.60 -4.02
CA ASN A 285 -1.57 -24.16 -3.78
C ASN A 285 -2.94 -23.48 -3.81
N LEU A 286 -4.04 -24.24 -3.90
CA LEU A 286 -5.38 -23.68 -3.87
C LEU A 286 -5.62 -22.94 -2.52
N PRO A 287 -6.08 -21.68 -2.51
CA PRO A 287 -6.30 -20.95 -1.28
C PRO A 287 -7.24 -21.68 -0.30
N GLU A 288 -6.99 -21.50 1.00
CA GLU A 288 -7.79 -22.13 2.07
C GLU A 288 -9.27 -21.79 1.96
N GLU A 289 -9.58 -20.51 1.72
CA GLU A 289 -10.94 -20.00 1.54
C GLU A 289 -11.69 -20.76 0.44
N ASN A 290 -11.08 -20.92 -0.74
CA ASN A 290 -11.67 -21.62 -1.87
C ASN A 290 -11.96 -23.09 -1.54
N ARG A 291 -11.05 -23.78 -0.84
CA ARG A 291 -11.24 -25.17 -0.40
C ARG A 291 -12.39 -25.31 0.61
N VAL A 292 -12.46 -24.39 1.57
CA VAL A 292 -13.51 -24.41 2.59
C VAL A 292 -14.87 -24.15 1.96
N ILE A 293 -15.00 -23.12 1.13
CA ILE A 293 -16.26 -22.80 0.43
C ILE A 293 -16.68 -23.94 -0.50
N ALA A 294 -15.75 -24.52 -1.27
CA ALA A 294 -16.03 -25.68 -2.12
C ALA A 294 -16.59 -26.86 -1.34
N THR A 295 -16.05 -27.11 -0.14
CA THR A 295 -16.56 -28.17 0.73
C THR A 295 -17.97 -27.84 1.25
N LEU A 296 -18.20 -26.60 1.68
CA LEU A 296 -19.46 -26.16 2.27
C LEU A 296 -20.60 -26.14 1.24
N ILE A 297 -20.35 -25.64 0.02
CA ILE A 297 -21.37 -25.59 -1.03
C ILE A 297 -21.74 -27.00 -1.51
N GLU A 298 -20.77 -27.92 -1.59
CA GLU A 298 -21.04 -29.31 -1.97
C GLU A 298 -21.93 -30.02 -0.95
N LYS A 299 -21.73 -29.77 0.34
CA LYS A 299 -22.62 -30.27 1.40
C LYS A 299 -24.03 -29.68 1.27
N TYR A 300 -24.13 -28.37 1.02
CA TYR A 300 -25.40 -27.69 0.81
C TYR A 300 -26.17 -28.29 -0.39
N ARG A 301 -25.49 -28.49 -1.53
CA ARG A 301 -26.07 -29.10 -2.74
C ARG A 301 -26.57 -30.54 -2.51
N ARG A 302 -25.96 -31.28 -1.58
CA ARG A 302 -26.40 -32.64 -1.18
C ARG A 302 -27.54 -32.64 -0.16
N GLY A 303 -27.95 -31.48 0.34
CA GLY A 303 -28.99 -31.37 1.37
C GLY A 303 -28.52 -31.87 2.75
N GLU A 304 -27.21 -31.90 3.00
CA GLU A 304 -26.67 -32.26 4.30
C GLU A 304 -27.01 -31.18 5.34
N PRO A 305 -27.41 -31.54 6.57
CA PRO A 305 -27.74 -30.56 7.60
C PRO A 305 -26.50 -29.73 7.95
N GLU A 306 -26.67 -28.41 8.00
CA GLU A 306 -25.63 -27.50 8.47
C GLU A 306 -25.33 -27.78 9.94
N VAL A 307 -24.13 -28.30 10.22
CA VAL A 307 -23.64 -28.35 11.59
C VAL A 307 -23.34 -26.91 11.99
N SER A 308 -23.99 -26.43 13.04
CA SER A 308 -23.84 -25.08 13.61
C SER A 308 -22.51 -24.88 14.34
N ASP A 309 -21.41 -25.31 13.73
CA ASP A 309 -20.04 -25.17 14.26
C ASP A 309 -19.37 -23.88 13.76
N GLU A 310 -20.05 -22.75 13.95
CA GLU A 310 -19.39 -21.45 14.05
C GLU A 310 -19.60 -20.88 15.46
N LYS A 311 -19.28 -21.68 16.48
CA LYS A 311 -18.63 -21.08 17.65
C LYS A 311 -17.19 -20.85 17.26
N SER A 312 -16.96 -19.67 16.68
CA SER A 312 -15.65 -19.03 16.69
C SER A 312 -14.97 -19.32 18.03
N VAL A 313 -13.79 -19.92 17.99
CA VAL A 313 -12.90 -20.04 19.15
C VAL A 313 -12.40 -18.64 19.46
N VAL A 314 -13.29 -17.78 19.95
CA VAL A 314 -12.94 -16.52 20.59
C VAL A 314 -12.36 -16.90 21.94
N LYS A 315 -11.04 -17.10 21.98
CA LYS A 315 -10.31 -16.90 23.23
C LYS A 315 -10.52 -15.43 23.61
N LYS A 316 -11.50 -15.17 24.47
CA LYS A 316 -11.72 -13.85 25.09
C LYS A 316 -10.36 -13.37 25.62
N PRO A 317 -9.85 -12.19 25.22
CA PRO A 317 -8.64 -11.65 25.79
C PRO A 317 -8.94 -11.30 27.26
N LYS A 318 -8.40 -12.09 28.18
CA LYS A 318 -8.32 -11.69 29.59
C LYS A 318 -7.20 -10.66 29.69
N ILE A 319 -7.58 -9.39 29.70
CA ILE A 319 -6.70 -8.33 30.20
C ILE A 319 -6.50 -8.61 31.69
N LYS A 320 -5.33 -9.15 32.04
CA LYS A 320 -4.84 -9.20 33.42
C LYS A 320 -3.81 -8.10 33.59
N ILE A 321 -4.19 -7.11 34.40
CA ILE A 321 -3.28 -6.13 34.96
C ILE A 321 -2.50 -6.78 36.10
N SER A 322 -1.20 -6.47 36.15
CA SER A 322 -0.24 -6.60 37.26
C SER A 322 0.46 -7.94 37.50
N GLY A 323 1.80 -7.85 37.63
CA GLY A 323 2.56 -8.59 38.64
C GLY A 323 3.84 -9.25 38.16
N ASN A 324 4.98 -8.63 38.50
CA ASN A 324 6.36 -9.13 38.42
C ASN A 324 6.55 -10.65 38.63
N SER A 325 7.38 -11.29 37.81
CA SER A 325 8.55 -12.09 38.24
C SER A 325 9.18 -12.86 37.07
N GLU A 326 10.51 -12.79 37.02
CA GLU A 326 11.41 -13.45 36.08
C GLU A 326 11.28 -14.98 36.09
N LYS A 327 11.51 -15.60 34.93
CA LYS A 327 12.30 -16.83 34.80
C LYS A 327 12.67 -17.13 33.34
N ILE A 328 13.99 -17.11 33.11
CA ILE A 328 14.72 -17.49 31.89
C ILE A 328 14.49 -18.97 31.56
N LYS A 329 14.19 -19.29 30.28
CA LYS A 329 14.40 -20.63 29.69
C LYS A 329 14.83 -20.57 28.21
N SER A 330 16.13 -20.84 28.03
CA SER A 330 16.85 -21.53 26.94
C SER A 330 16.25 -21.66 25.52
N HIS A 331 17.05 -21.19 24.55
CA HIS A 331 16.96 -21.36 23.10
C HIS A 331 16.84 -22.82 22.59
N PRO A 332 16.13 -23.06 21.48
CA PRO A 332 16.35 -24.20 20.60
C PRO A 332 17.41 -23.89 19.53
N LYS A 333 18.19 -24.92 19.19
CA LYS A 333 19.37 -24.92 18.33
C LYS A 333 19.02 -24.78 16.84
N ILE A 334 19.84 -24.00 16.13
CA ILE A 334 19.87 -23.83 14.67
C ILE A 334 20.68 -25.00 14.06
N HIS A 335 20.20 -25.55 12.94
CA HIS A 335 20.99 -26.38 12.03
C HIS A 335 21.19 -25.67 10.68
N PRO A 336 22.34 -25.88 10.00
CA PRO A 336 22.81 -25.03 8.90
C PRO A 336 22.18 -25.37 7.55
N ALA A 337 22.20 -24.38 6.67
CA ALA A 337 21.68 -24.35 5.32
C ALA A 337 22.38 -25.34 4.36
N ASP A 338 21.58 -25.96 3.50
CA ASP A 338 22.05 -26.61 2.28
C ASP A 338 21.88 -25.65 1.08
N GLN A 339 22.85 -25.75 0.17
CA GLN A 339 23.19 -24.81 -0.89
C GLN A 339 22.20 -24.88 -2.06
N GLU A 340 21.67 -23.74 -2.52
CA GLU A 340 20.96 -23.64 -3.80
C GLU A 340 21.92 -23.22 -4.92
N GLU A 341 21.94 -24.03 -5.97
CA GLU A 341 22.65 -23.81 -7.23
C GLU A 341 21.96 -22.70 -8.03
N THR A 342 22.74 -21.71 -8.45
CA THR A 342 22.32 -20.63 -9.37
C THR A 342 22.01 -21.18 -10.76
N ILE A 343 20.74 -21.12 -11.17
CA ILE A 343 20.32 -21.27 -12.57
C ILE A 343 20.40 -19.88 -13.23
N ILE A 344 21.28 -19.76 -14.22
CA ILE A 344 21.47 -18.57 -15.05
C ILE A 344 20.42 -18.60 -16.17
N ASP A 345 19.54 -17.60 -16.22
CA ASP A 345 18.60 -17.39 -17.34
C ASP A 345 19.29 -16.54 -18.46
N PRO A 346 19.45 -17.07 -19.68
CA PRO A 346 20.27 -16.44 -20.73
C PRO A 346 19.53 -15.49 -21.69
N PHE A 347 18.39 -14.89 -21.36
CA PHE A 347 17.69 -13.97 -22.28
C PHE A 347 17.17 -12.67 -21.64
N ILE A 348 18.06 -11.70 -21.45
CA ILE A 348 17.73 -10.27 -21.48
C ILE A 348 18.72 -9.59 -22.44
N GLN A 349 18.36 -9.52 -23.70
CA GLN A 349 18.91 -8.57 -24.66
C GLN A 349 17.77 -7.71 -25.19
N ASP A 350 18.08 -6.41 -25.31
CA ASP A 350 17.34 -5.37 -26.03
C ASP A 350 16.31 -4.55 -25.24
N ALA A 351 16.84 -3.69 -24.37
CA ALA A 351 16.33 -2.33 -24.22
C ALA A 351 17.48 -1.38 -23.80
N GLU A 352 18.11 -0.74 -24.79
CA GLU A 352 19.17 0.27 -24.54
C GLU A 352 18.59 1.58 -23.95
N PRO A 353 19.21 2.14 -22.90
CA PRO A 353 18.83 3.41 -22.29
C PRO A 353 19.41 4.65 -23.02
N PHE A 354 18.58 5.67 -23.20
CA PHE A 354 18.96 6.96 -23.79
C PHE A 354 19.86 7.81 -22.87
N GLY A 355 21.05 8.20 -23.36
CA GLY A 355 21.82 9.29 -22.74
C GLY A 355 23.20 9.60 -23.33
N ALA A 356 23.23 10.42 -24.38
CA ALA A 356 24.32 11.31 -24.82
C ALA A 356 25.70 10.71 -25.21
N ARG A 357 26.08 10.89 -26.50
CA ARG A 357 27.42 10.63 -27.05
C ARG A 357 28.50 11.54 -26.44
N PRO A 358 29.76 11.07 -26.31
CA PRO A 358 30.86 11.88 -25.80
C PRO A 358 31.44 12.79 -26.88
N VAL A 359 31.70 14.04 -26.50
CA VAL A 359 32.55 14.97 -27.25
C VAL A 359 34.00 14.69 -26.87
N GLN A 360 34.82 14.39 -27.88
CA GLN A 360 36.26 14.24 -27.76
C GLN A 360 36.90 15.59 -27.42
N SER A 361 37.71 15.61 -26.37
CA SER A 361 38.73 16.64 -26.16
C SER A 361 40.10 15.96 -26.15
N GLU A 362 40.84 16.18 -27.22
CA GLU A 362 42.28 15.95 -27.31
C GLU A 362 43.00 16.82 -26.28
N VAL A 363 43.87 16.24 -25.45
CA VAL A 363 45.08 16.93 -24.99
C VAL A 363 46.24 15.93 -24.96
N SER A 364 47.26 16.36 -25.68
CA SER A 364 48.60 15.84 -25.90
C SER A 364 49.40 15.52 -24.63
N GLU A 365 50.14 14.41 -24.71
CA GLU A 365 51.28 14.05 -23.85
C GLU A 365 52.39 15.10 -23.91
N THR A 366 52.95 15.48 -22.75
CA THR A 366 54.38 15.84 -22.62
C THR A 366 54.92 15.50 -21.22
N SER A 367 55.75 14.47 -21.24
CA SER A 367 56.91 14.08 -20.42
C SER A 367 57.47 14.94 -19.25
N ALA A 368 57.94 14.16 -18.25
CA ALA A 368 59.12 14.34 -17.37
C ALA A 368 58.96 15.29 -16.17
N SER A 369 59.46 15.00 -14.96
CA SER A 369 60.54 14.09 -14.51
C SER A 369 60.37 13.68 -13.05
N ASP A 370 60.97 12.54 -12.71
CA ASP A 370 61.15 12.01 -11.35
C ASP A 370 61.88 12.99 -10.41
N ASP A 371 61.41 13.06 -9.17
CA ASP A 371 62.27 13.24 -7.99
C ASP A 371 61.64 12.48 -6.81
N ASP A 372 62.42 11.53 -6.28
CA ASP A 372 62.17 10.76 -5.07
C ASP A 372 62.14 11.68 -3.84
N ASP A 373 61.10 11.61 -3.01
CA ASP A 373 61.29 11.76 -1.56
C ASP A 373 60.30 10.88 -0.78
N GLN A 374 60.84 10.15 0.19
CA GLN A 374 60.16 9.15 1.00
C GLN A 374 59.52 9.82 2.21
N ASN A 375 58.19 9.70 2.40
CA ASN A 375 57.58 9.21 3.65
C ASN A 375 56.04 9.34 3.70
N GLU A 376 55.48 8.36 4.42
CA GLU A 376 54.19 8.32 5.11
C GLU A 376 52.91 7.94 4.33
N ASP A 377 52.44 6.72 4.67
CA ASP A 377 51.05 6.27 4.63
C ASP A 377 50.11 7.40 5.06
N THR A 378 49.35 7.94 4.11
CA THR A 378 48.09 8.63 4.38
C THR A 378 47.02 8.10 3.43
N PRO A 379 45.92 7.51 3.94
CA PRO A 379 44.76 7.24 3.12
C PRO A 379 44.23 8.57 2.59
N ASN A 380 44.14 8.68 1.27
CA ASN A 380 43.56 9.81 0.56
C ASN A 380 42.08 9.97 0.98
N HIS A 381 41.83 10.82 1.99
CA HIS A 381 40.49 11.30 2.31
C HIS A 381 40.03 12.20 1.17
N SER A 382 39.45 11.60 0.12
CA SER A 382 38.72 12.32 -0.90
C SER A 382 37.62 13.16 -0.26
N GLU A 383 37.68 14.47 -0.51
CA GLU A 383 36.81 15.55 -0.03
C GLU A 383 35.35 15.11 0.17
N VAL A 384 34.89 15.18 1.42
CA VAL A 384 33.47 15.06 1.76
C VAL A 384 32.77 16.31 1.24
N THR A 385 32.12 16.20 0.08
CA THR A 385 31.31 17.29 -0.49
C THR A 385 30.07 17.49 0.37
N HIS A 386 30.11 18.47 1.27
CA HIS A 386 28.94 18.93 2.03
C HIS A 386 28.01 19.74 1.12
N LEU A 387 26.71 19.42 1.10
CA LEU A 387 25.72 20.14 0.32
C LEU A 387 25.23 21.36 1.12
N ASP A 388 25.59 22.56 0.69
CA ASP A 388 25.20 23.81 1.35
C ASP A 388 23.93 24.43 0.71
N PRO A 389 23.06 25.16 1.44
CA PRO A 389 21.96 25.93 0.85
C PRO A 389 22.34 26.84 -0.32
N ASP A 390 23.55 27.39 -0.37
CA ASP A 390 24.02 28.21 -1.48
C ASP A 390 24.46 27.39 -2.70
N SER A 391 24.52 26.05 -2.57
CA SER A 391 24.90 25.15 -3.65
C SER A 391 23.91 25.24 -4.82
N PRO A 392 24.39 25.12 -6.06
CA PRO A 392 23.53 24.97 -7.23
C PRO A 392 22.50 23.84 -7.09
N ILE A 393 21.28 24.06 -7.57
CA ILE A 393 20.20 23.04 -7.54
C ILE A 393 20.52 21.73 -8.29
N VAL A 394 21.55 21.71 -9.13
CA VAL A 394 22.01 20.49 -9.82
C VAL A 394 22.78 19.55 -8.90
N ASP A 395 23.25 20.04 -7.76
CA ASP A 395 24.00 19.26 -6.76
C ASP A 395 23.05 18.60 -5.75
N ALA A 396 21.76 18.97 -5.78
CA ALA A 396 20.73 18.30 -5.00
C ALA A 396 20.55 16.83 -5.45
N PRO A 397 20.37 15.89 -4.51
CA PRO A 397 20.14 14.49 -4.81
C PRO A 397 18.95 14.32 -5.76
N SER A 398 19.08 13.38 -6.70
CA SER A 398 18.07 13.07 -7.72
C SER A 398 17.75 14.17 -8.76
N ILE A 399 18.41 15.34 -8.70
CA ILE A 399 18.19 16.45 -9.64
C ILE A 399 19.34 16.56 -10.64
N GLY A 400 19.21 15.88 -11.79
CA GLY A 400 20.21 15.96 -12.87
C GLY A 400 20.18 17.29 -13.66
N PRO A 401 21.18 17.55 -14.54
CA PRO A 401 21.32 18.82 -15.26
C PRO A 401 20.09 19.27 -16.07
N LYS A 402 19.37 18.31 -16.67
CA LYS A 402 18.12 18.58 -17.42
C LYS A 402 17.00 19.06 -16.49
N THR A 403 16.87 18.44 -15.32
CA THR A 403 15.87 18.80 -14.32
C THR A 403 16.23 20.14 -13.70
N ALA A 404 17.49 20.34 -13.31
CA ALA A 404 18.01 21.62 -12.80
C ALA A 404 17.75 22.79 -13.77
N SER A 405 17.91 22.59 -15.09
CA SER A 405 17.59 23.61 -16.09
C SER A 405 16.11 24.01 -16.09
N ARG A 406 15.20 23.09 -15.76
CA ARG A 406 13.75 23.39 -15.61
C ARG A 406 13.48 24.18 -14.34
N PHE A 407 14.08 23.81 -13.21
CA PHE A 407 13.99 24.56 -11.95
C PHE A 407 14.49 26.01 -12.12
N LYS A 408 15.61 26.20 -12.80
CA LYS A 408 16.16 27.53 -13.10
C LYS A 408 15.18 28.42 -13.89
N LYS A 409 14.33 27.84 -14.75
CA LYS A 409 13.30 28.58 -15.51
C LYS A 409 12.14 29.05 -14.65
N ILE A 410 11.86 28.39 -13.53
CA ILE A 410 10.80 28.79 -12.59
C ILE A 410 11.34 29.61 -11.42
N GLY A 411 12.60 30.04 -11.49
CA GLY A 411 13.24 30.92 -10.51
C GLY A 411 14.01 30.21 -9.40
N ILE A 412 14.16 28.87 -9.45
CA ILE A 412 14.86 28.09 -8.43
C ILE A 412 16.24 27.70 -8.95
N LYS A 413 17.30 28.27 -8.38
CA LYS A 413 18.69 28.15 -8.81
C LYS A 413 19.58 27.48 -7.77
N THR A 414 19.29 27.68 -6.49
CA THR A 414 20.06 27.11 -5.37
C THR A 414 19.27 26.06 -4.60
N VAL A 415 19.99 25.28 -3.78
CA VAL A 415 19.42 24.31 -2.85
C VAL A 415 18.51 25.00 -1.83
N GLY A 416 18.93 26.13 -1.28
CA GLY A 416 18.16 26.92 -0.32
C GLY A 416 16.85 27.42 -0.92
N GLU A 417 16.88 28.00 -2.12
CA GLU A 417 15.67 28.41 -2.84
C GLU A 417 14.72 27.24 -3.11
N PHE A 418 15.27 26.03 -3.36
CA PHE A 418 14.47 24.83 -3.54
C PHE A 418 13.83 24.35 -2.24
N LEU A 419 14.59 24.31 -1.14
CA LEU A 419 14.10 23.90 0.18
C LEU A 419 13.07 24.89 0.77
N GLU A 420 13.20 26.19 0.48
CA GLU A 420 12.26 27.23 0.92
C GLU A 420 11.00 27.32 0.04
N SER A 421 11.00 26.68 -1.13
CA SER A 421 9.87 26.71 -2.06
C SER A 421 8.79 25.70 -1.69
N GLU A 422 7.54 26.15 -1.72
CA GLU A 422 6.38 25.26 -1.53
C GLU A 422 6.29 24.22 -2.66
N PRO A 423 6.22 22.91 -2.34
CA PRO A 423 6.19 21.83 -3.32
C PRO A 423 5.08 21.99 -4.37
N GLU A 424 3.88 22.42 -3.97
CA GLU A 424 2.75 22.65 -4.88
C GLU A 424 3.04 23.76 -5.89
N SER A 425 3.73 24.82 -5.44
CA SER A 425 4.13 25.92 -6.33
C SER A 425 5.12 25.43 -7.37
N ILE A 426 6.06 24.56 -6.97
CA ILE A 426 7.03 23.94 -7.88
C ILE A 426 6.30 23.12 -8.95
N VAL A 427 5.42 22.19 -8.54
CA VAL A 427 4.69 21.33 -9.48
C VAL A 427 3.85 22.16 -10.45
N GLN A 428 3.12 23.15 -9.93
CA GLN A 428 2.28 24.04 -10.74
C GLN A 428 3.12 24.82 -11.77
N LYS A 429 4.26 25.37 -11.36
CA LYS A 429 5.14 26.15 -12.25
C LYS A 429 5.88 25.28 -13.26
N LEU A 430 6.32 24.08 -12.87
CA LEU A 430 6.97 23.14 -13.78
C LEU A 430 5.99 22.59 -14.83
N ASN A 431 4.73 22.37 -14.43
CA ASN A 431 3.65 21.92 -15.30
C ASN A 431 4.04 20.70 -16.17
N THR A 432 4.63 19.68 -15.54
CA THR A 432 5.01 18.43 -16.19
C THR A 432 4.28 17.24 -15.56
N ARG A 433 3.77 16.32 -16.38
CA ARG A 433 3.04 15.14 -15.88
C ARG A 433 3.88 14.19 -15.00
N TRP A 434 5.19 14.14 -15.20
CA TRP A 434 6.08 13.18 -14.54
C TRP A 434 6.74 13.71 -13.25
N ILE A 435 6.85 15.04 -13.07
CA ILE A 435 7.27 15.64 -11.80
C ILE A 435 6.00 16.00 -11.03
N ASN A 436 5.58 15.08 -10.16
CA ASN A 436 4.41 15.25 -9.31
C ASN A 436 4.81 15.76 -7.90
N LEU A 437 3.81 16.02 -7.08
CA LEU A 437 3.99 16.55 -5.72
C LEU A 437 4.83 15.62 -4.83
N GLU A 438 4.58 14.32 -4.93
CA GLU A 438 5.30 13.29 -4.18
C GLU A 438 6.80 13.31 -4.51
N LEU A 439 7.14 13.41 -5.80
CA LEU A 439 8.53 13.42 -6.24
C LEU A 439 9.27 14.68 -5.78
N VAL A 440 8.62 15.84 -5.79
CA VAL A 440 9.23 17.10 -5.31
C VAL A 440 9.50 17.04 -3.81
N ILE A 441 8.54 16.56 -3.02
CA ILE A 441 8.70 16.38 -1.56
C ILE A 441 9.85 15.43 -1.28
N SER A 442 9.91 14.29 -1.97
CA SER A 442 11.00 13.32 -1.82
C SER A 442 12.36 13.95 -2.12
N TRP A 443 12.49 14.73 -3.20
CA TRP A 443 13.73 15.44 -3.51
C TRP A 443 14.08 16.48 -2.45
N GLN A 444 13.11 17.21 -1.88
CA GLN A 444 13.37 18.16 -0.79
C GLN A 444 13.83 17.46 0.49
N GLN A 445 13.23 16.32 0.86
CA GLN A 445 13.66 15.50 2.01
C GLN A 445 15.09 14.98 1.83
N GLN A 446 15.40 14.40 0.66
CA GLN A 446 16.75 13.93 0.33
C GLN A 446 17.77 15.07 0.42
N THR A 447 17.42 16.23 -0.15
CA THR A 447 18.27 17.42 -0.17
C THR A 447 18.50 17.94 1.24
N GLN A 448 17.44 18.01 2.06
CA GLN A 448 17.51 18.48 3.44
C GLN A 448 18.38 17.57 4.30
N LEU A 449 18.22 16.25 4.19
CA LEU A 449 19.06 15.26 4.87
C LEU A 449 20.54 15.44 4.53
N MET A 450 20.86 15.57 3.23
CA MET A 450 22.23 15.73 2.75
C MET A 450 22.86 17.05 3.22
N CYS A 451 22.05 18.11 3.37
CA CYS A 451 22.48 19.38 3.96
C CYS A 451 22.71 19.30 5.47
N MET A 452 21.91 18.51 6.18
CA MET A 452 21.88 18.52 7.65
C MET A 452 22.84 17.53 8.29
N VAL A 453 23.16 16.43 7.62
CA VAL A 453 23.96 15.33 8.16
C VAL A 453 25.27 15.20 7.37
N PRO A 454 26.41 15.60 7.96
CA PRO A 454 27.72 15.48 7.32
C PRO A 454 28.04 14.03 6.94
N GLY A 455 28.74 13.86 5.82
CA GLY A 455 29.17 12.55 5.34
C GLY A 455 28.14 11.82 4.46
N LEU A 456 26.87 12.23 4.45
CA LEU A 456 25.87 11.65 3.54
C LEU A 456 26.12 12.07 2.09
N ARG A 457 26.12 11.08 1.20
CA ARG A 457 26.19 11.25 -0.25
C ARG A 457 24.79 11.16 -0.86
N ALA A 458 24.68 11.53 -2.14
CA ALA A 458 23.41 11.53 -2.85
C ALA A 458 22.72 10.15 -2.88
N HIS A 459 23.47 9.04 -2.99
CA HIS A 459 22.87 7.70 -2.93
C HIS A 459 22.48 7.30 -1.51
N ASP A 460 23.22 7.75 -0.49
CA ASP A 460 22.90 7.47 0.92
C ASP A 460 21.55 8.06 1.29
N VAL A 461 21.31 9.33 0.95
CA VAL A 461 20.00 9.96 1.20
C VAL A 461 18.89 9.35 0.35
N GLN A 462 19.17 8.85 -0.85
CA GLN A 462 18.19 8.10 -1.65
C GLN A 462 17.86 6.75 -1.03
N LEU A 463 18.83 6.05 -0.43
CA LEU A 463 18.58 4.81 0.32
C LEU A 463 17.81 5.09 1.62
N LEU A 464 18.24 6.08 2.41
CA LEU A 464 17.62 6.50 3.67
C LEU A 464 16.16 6.90 3.46
N THR A 465 15.90 7.79 2.50
CA THR A 465 14.53 8.17 2.13
C THR A 465 13.78 7.02 1.45
N GLY A 466 14.46 6.08 0.81
CA GLY A 466 13.87 4.85 0.29
C GLY A 466 13.35 3.90 1.38
N VAL A 467 13.94 3.94 2.59
CA VAL A 467 13.60 3.00 3.68
C VAL A 467 12.81 3.56 4.83
N GLY A 468 12.78 4.87 5.04
CA GLY A 468 11.97 5.40 6.15
C GLY A 468 12.39 6.75 6.65
N VAL A 469 13.63 7.12 6.35
CA VAL A 469 14.34 8.19 7.02
C VAL A 469 14.21 9.44 6.17
N GLU A 470 13.34 10.35 6.61
CA GLU A 470 12.92 11.52 5.81
C GLU A 470 13.44 12.84 6.37
N SER A 471 13.88 12.80 7.61
CA SER A 471 14.41 13.94 8.35
C SER A 471 15.64 13.52 9.14
N TYR A 472 16.46 14.50 9.51
CA TYR A 472 17.62 14.23 10.36
C TYR A 472 17.18 13.66 11.72
N GLN A 473 16.00 14.04 12.23
CA GLN A 473 15.45 13.51 13.48
C GLN A 473 15.13 12.02 13.38
N ASP A 474 14.60 11.56 12.24
CA ASP A 474 14.34 10.14 12.01
C ASP A 474 15.65 9.34 12.05
N LEU A 475 16.71 9.91 11.46
CA LEU A 475 18.03 9.30 11.47
C LEU A 475 18.64 9.29 12.89
N CYS A 476 18.52 10.38 13.65
CA CYS A 476 18.94 10.45 15.06
C CYS A 476 18.26 9.40 15.94
N ALA A 477 16.97 9.17 15.71
CA ALA A 477 16.15 8.25 16.49
C ALA A 477 16.32 6.77 16.09
N SER A 478 17.02 6.51 14.97
CA SER A 478 17.22 5.15 14.45
C SER A 478 18.36 4.42 15.17
N THR A 479 18.32 3.08 15.10
CA THR A 479 19.43 2.22 15.51
C THR A 479 19.95 1.43 14.30
N VAL A 480 21.23 1.01 14.35
CA VAL A 480 21.84 0.18 13.29
C VAL A 480 21.07 -1.13 13.11
N ASP A 481 20.59 -1.73 14.20
CA ASP A 481 19.84 -2.99 14.16
C ASP A 481 18.49 -2.86 13.47
N ASP A 482 17.84 -1.69 13.56
CA ASP A 482 16.58 -1.42 12.89
C ASP A 482 16.81 -1.02 11.43
N LEU A 483 17.82 -0.19 11.16
CA LEU A 483 18.00 0.45 9.85
C LEU A 483 18.74 -0.43 8.84
N HIS A 484 19.75 -1.21 9.28
CA HIS A 484 20.54 -2.05 8.38
C HIS A 484 19.73 -3.12 7.63
N PRO A 485 18.81 -3.89 8.27
CA PRO A 485 17.97 -4.84 7.55
C PRO A 485 17.09 -4.16 6.49
N LEU A 486 16.53 -2.99 6.79
CA LEU A 486 15.67 -2.24 5.88
C LEU A 486 16.46 -1.73 4.67
N ILE A 487 17.64 -1.16 4.89
CA ILE A 487 18.53 -0.70 3.80
C ILE A 487 19.01 -1.86 2.95
N SER A 488 19.36 -3.00 3.56
CA SER A 488 19.79 -4.20 2.84
C SER A 488 18.67 -4.76 1.95
N GLU A 489 17.44 -4.83 2.47
CA GLU A 489 16.28 -5.30 1.71
C GLU A 489 15.92 -4.33 0.58
N TYR A 490 15.88 -3.02 0.86
CA TYR A 490 15.61 -2.01 -0.16
C TYR A 490 16.69 -1.99 -1.24
N ALA A 491 17.96 -2.07 -0.86
CA ALA A 491 19.09 -2.15 -1.77
C ALA A 491 18.96 -3.32 -2.76
N ALA A 492 18.38 -4.45 -2.34
CA ALA A 492 18.16 -5.62 -3.19
C ALA A 492 16.95 -5.47 -4.15
N SER A 493 16.07 -4.50 -3.93
CA SER A 493 14.92 -4.24 -4.81
C SER A 493 15.34 -3.62 -6.15
N PRO A 494 14.52 -3.70 -7.23
CA PRO A 494 14.80 -3.01 -8.49
C PRO A 494 15.01 -1.50 -8.34
N GLU A 495 14.33 -0.85 -7.40
CA GLU A 495 14.48 0.57 -7.07
C GLU A 495 15.84 0.83 -6.40
N GLY A 496 16.19 0.05 -5.39
CA GLY A 496 17.48 0.15 -4.71
C GLY A 496 18.66 -0.15 -5.63
N GLN A 497 18.53 -1.13 -6.52
CA GLN A 497 19.53 -1.41 -7.56
C GLN A 497 19.68 -0.26 -8.56
N ARG A 498 18.63 0.54 -8.80
CA ARG A 498 18.76 1.77 -9.61
C ARG A 498 19.51 2.89 -8.88
N VAL A 499 19.38 2.97 -7.56
CA VAL A 499 20.10 3.92 -6.69
C VAL A 499 21.58 3.52 -6.57
N ILE A 500 21.84 2.28 -6.16
CA ILE A 500 23.17 1.73 -5.90
C ILE A 500 23.93 1.46 -7.20
N ARG A 501 23.21 1.14 -8.28
CA ARG A 501 23.78 0.69 -9.56
C ARG A 501 24.66 -0.53 -9.34
N SER A 502 25.97 -0.42 -9.55
CA SER A 502 26.97 -1.46 -9.27
C SER A 502 27.78 -1.20 -8.00
N GLY A 503 27.32 -0.29 -7.14
CA GLY A 503 27.93 0.07 -5.86
C GLY A 503 27.78 -1.02 -4.79
N LYS A 504 28.50 -0.85 -3.69
CA LYS A 504 28.39 -1.72 -2.51
C LYS A 504 27.14 -1.33 -1.72
N ILE A 505 26.40 -2.32 -1.22
CA ILE A 505 25.33 -2.08 -0.25
C ILE A 505 25.98 -1.55 1.04
N PRO A 506 25.44 -0.47 1.66
CA PRO A 506 25.97 0.07 2.90
C PRO A 506 26.02 -0.99 3.98
N ASP A 507 27.17 -1.10 4.65
CA ASP A 507 27.31 -2.03 5.76
C ASP A 507 26.92 -1.38 7.09
N ARG A 508 26.95 -2.18 8.16
CA ARG A 508 26.52 -1.74 9.48
C ARG A 508 27.36 -0.56 10.01
N LEU A 509 28.65 -0.48 9.68
CA LEU A 509 29.52 0.59 10.16
C LEU A 509 29.17 1.90 9.45
N GLU A 510 28.96 1.85 8.14
CA GLU A 510 28.54 3.02 7.37
C GLU A 510 27.19 3.59 7.87
N ILE A 511 26.23 2.72 8.17
CA ILE A 511 24.95 3.13 8.76
C ILE A 511 25.12 3.69 10.17
N GLU A 512 26.02 3.12 10.97
CA GLU A 512 26.34 3.62 12.31
C GLU A 512 26.92 5.04 12.25
N ASP A 513 27.85 5.28 11.32
CA ASP A 513 28.45 6.60 11.09
C ASP A 513 27.40 7.65 10.72
N TRP A 514 26.44 7.30 9.85
CA TRP A 514 25.34 8.20 9.49
C TRP A 514 24.47 8.60 10.69
N ILE A 515 24.13 7.63 11.55
CA ILE A 515 23.34 7.87 12.76
C ILE A 515 24.13 8.74 13.75
N GLN A 516 25.40 8.43 13.98
CA GLN A 516 26.27 9.20 14.87
C GLN A 516 26.45 10.64 14.39
N ASN A 517 26.65 10.86 13.08
CA ASN A 517 26.76 12.20 12.51
C ASN A 517 25.46 13.00 12.69
N ALA A 518 24.30 12.37 12.51
CA ALA A 518 23.02 13.04 12.75
C ALA A 518 22.87 13.45 14.23
N GLN A 519 23.18 12.54 15.15
CA GLN A 519 23.12 12.79 16.60
C GLN A 519 24.11 13.88 17.05
N TRP A 520 25.31 13.91 16.47
CA TRP A 520 26.29 14.97 16.72
C TRP A 520 25.74 16.34 16.30
N CYS A 521 25.17 16.43 15.10
CA CYS A 521 24.57 17.67 14.62
C CYS A 521 23.40 18.15 15.48
N GLU A 522 22.62 17.24 16.06
CA GLU A 522 21.56 17.60 17.01
C GLU A 522 22.14 18.22 18.30
N GLN A 523 23.21 17.63 18.83
CA GLN A 523 23.89 18.13 20.03
C GLN A 523 24.53 19.51 19.82
N GLU A 524 25.20 19.73 18.69
CA GLU A 524 25.79 21.03 18.35
C GLU A 524 24.74 22.13 18.16
N ARG A 525 23.55 21.79 17.64
CA ARG A 525 22.45 22.75 17.47
C ARG A 525 21.71 23.08 18.77
N ALA A 526 21.80 22.20 19.77
CA ALA A 526 21.19 22.39 21.08
C ALA A 526 22.08 23.18 22.06
N ALA A 527 23.38 23.28 21.78
CA ALA A 527 24.37 24.07 22.51
C ALA A 527 24.38 25.53 22.05
#